data_AF-A0AAV6FQW3-F1
#
_entry.id   AF-A0AAV6FQW3-F1
#
_cell.length_a   1.000
_cell.length_b   1.000
_cell.length_c   1.000
_cell.angle_alpha   90.00
_cell.angle_beta   90.00
_cell.angle_gamma   90.00
#
_symmetry.space_group_name_H-M   'P 1'
#
loop_
_entity.id
_entity.type
_entity.pdbx_description
1 polymer ?
#
loop_
_entity_poly.entity_id
_entity_poly.type
_entity_poly.pdbx_seq_one_letter_code
_entity_poly.pdbx_strand_id
1 'polypeptide(L)'
;MYVQSALRSALRSVLRMSPAAPLRPVCAAAASLLVGAALLAVACMGSSGGRQMAQTAVAQATVAAAGPGPWCAEELLGFRPLAEMLSGDGADVWICSLAGAVAVGLSGIFPLLVIPIEAGAALKTEAGSQKLKRLLSFAIGGLLGDVFLHLLPEAWAQTCTPEGAHEQHYRSQGLWVLLGLLSFLLLEKMFPDEDTPNETATVTTSGYLNLLANCIDNFTHGLAVAGSFLVSRKVGFLTTFAILLHEIPHEVGDFAILLRAGFDRWSAARMQFYTALGGVLGACFALSAQSQRGAEGATAWILPFTSGGFLYIALVNVVPDLLEETNPRESLLQILLLCCGIAVMAILSVVVD
;
A
#
# COMPACT_ATOMS: atom_id res chain seq x y z
N MET A 1 -21.08 -25.24 16.65
CA MET A 1 -20.87 -26.58 16.05
C MET A 1 -20.63 -26.53 14.53
N TYR A 2 -21.39 -25.75 13.75
CA TYR A 2 -21.26 -25.67 12.27
C TYR A 2 -19.91 -25.13 11.77
N VAL A 3 -19.33 -24.16 12.48
CA VAL A 3 -18.01 -23.56 12.14
C VAL A 3 -16.88 -24.57 12.35
N GLN A 4 -17.00 -25.42 13.37
CA GLN A 4 -15.98 -26.43 13.71
C GLN A 4 -15.95 -27.58 12.69
N SER A 5 -17.09 -27.97 12.12
CA SER A 5 -17.15 -28.97 11.05
C SER A 5 -16.65 -28.40 9.72
N ALA A 6 -16.96 -27.13 9.42
CA ALA A 6 -16.45 -26.43 8.24
C ALA A 6 -14.92 -26.27 8.29
N LEU A 7 -14.36 -25.89 9.43
CA LEU A 7 -12.91 -25.74 9.61
C LEU A 7 -12.15 -27.07 9.48
N ARG A 8 -12.69 -28.16 10.06
CA ARG A 8 -12.11 -29.51 9.92
C ARG A 8 -12.26 -30.10 8.52
N SER A 9 -13.27 -29.67 7.77
CA SER A 9 -13.46 -30.04 6.36
C SER A 9 -12.46 -29.32 5.47
N ALA A 10 -12.28 -28.00 5.69
CA ALA A 10 -11.31 -27.18 4.98
C ALA A 10 -9.85 -27.60 5.26
N LEU A 11 -9.50 -27.92 6.51
CA LEU A 11 -8.17 -28.43 6.86
C LEU A 11 -7.89 -29.78 6.18
N ARG A 12 -8.89 -30.67 6.12
CA ARG A 12 -8.75 -31.99 5.48
C ARG A 12 -8.71 -31.92 3.96
N SER A 13 -9.34 -30.92 3.33
CA SER A 13 -9.20 -30.68 1.89
C SER A 13 -7.84 -30.10 1.53
N VAL A 14 -7.27 -29.26 2.40
CA VAL A 14 -5.91 -28.70 2.22
C VAL A 14 -4.83 -29.76 2.45
N LEU A 15 -5.00 -30.65 3.44
CA LEU A 15 -4.04 -31.71 3.76
C LEU A 15 -4.07 -32.93 2.82
N ARG A 16 -5.08 -33.05 1.94
CA ARG A 16 -5.21 -34.17 0.98
C ARG A 16 -4.70 -33.86 -0.43
N MET A 17 -4.14 -32.68 -0.67
CA MET A 17 -3.57 -32.36 -1.99
C MET A 17 -2.24 -33.09 -2.15
N SER A 18 -2.24 -34.13 -2.99
CA SER A 18 -1.08 -34.95 -3.34
C SER A 18 0.06 -34.07 -3.91
N PRO A 19 1.35 -34.41 -3.72
CA PRO A 19 2.49 -33.53 -4.03
C PRO A 19 2.78 -33.30 -5.53
N ALA A 20 1.88 -33.67 -6.44
CA ALA A 20 2.16 -33.72 -7.87
C ALA A 20 1.13 -32.93 -8.70
N ALA A 21 1.26 -31.60 -8.70
CA ALA A 21 0.79 -30.74 -9.80
C ALA A 21 1.44 -29.33 -9.68
N PRO A 22 2.00 -28.75 -10.75
CA PRO A 22 2.65 -27.44 -10.69
C PRO A 22 1.62 -26.35 -10.99
N LEU A 23 0.84 -25.91 -10.00
CA LEU A 23 0.13 -24.65 -10.11
C LEU A 23 -0.25 -24.14 -8.71
N ARG A 24 0.14 -22.88 -8.43
CA ARG A 24 -0.39 -21.93 -7.42
C ARG A 24 0.45 -21.68 -6.14
N PRO A 25 1.45 -20.78 -6.21
CA PRO A 25 1.95 -20.07 -5.03
C PRO A 25 0.98 -18.99 -4.52
N VAL A 26 0.14 -18.41 -5.40
CA VAL A 26 -0.78 -17.31 -5.04
C VAL A 26 -1.98 -17.78 -4.20
N CYS A 27 -2.54 -18.96 -4.47
CA CYS A 27 -3.65 -19.49 -3.67
C CYS A 27 -3.20 -20.03 -2.31
N ALA A 28 -1.97 -20.54 -2.21
CA ALA A 28 -1.39 -20.97 -0.95
C ALA A 28 -1.06 -19.76 -0.06
N ALA A 29 -0.50 -18.69 -0.63
CA ALA A 29 -0.23 -17.43 0.07
C ALA A 29 -1.50 -16.69 0.50
N ALA A 30 -2.53 -16.62 -0.36
CA ALA A 30 -3.82 -16.02 0.00
C ALA A 30 -4.55 -16.84 1.08
N ALA A 31 -4.46 -18.18 1.04
CA ALA A 31 -5.05 -19.04 2.06
C ALA A 31 -4.31 -18.95 3.40
N SER A 32 -2.98 -18.83 3.41
CA SER A 32 -2.22 -18.64 4.65
C SER A 32 -2.42 -17.24 5.25
N LEU A 33 -2.55 -16.19 4.43
CA LEU A 33 -2.95 -14.85 4.88
C LEU A 33 -4.37 -14.80 5.42
N LEU A 34 -5.34 -15.48 4.78
CA LEU A 34 -6.72 -15.56 5.27
C LEU A 34 -6.84 -16.36 6.58
N VAL A 35 -6.05 -17.43 6.73
CA VAL A 35 -5.98 -18.20 7.99
C VAL A 35 -5.30 -17.39 9.09
N GLY A 36 -4.24 -16.64 8.76
CA GLY A 36 -3.59 -15.69 9.68
C GLY A 36 -4.53 -14.57 10.12
N ALA A 37 -5.24 -13.95 9.19
CA ALA A 37 -6.24 -12.91 9.46
C ALA A 37 -7.44 -13.42 10.29
N ALA A 38 -7.91 -14.64 10.02
CA ALA A 38 -8.98 -15.28 10.80
C ALA A 38 -8.53 -15.65 12.23
N LEU A 39 -7.29 -16.11 12.41
CA LEU A 39 -6.72 -16.39 13.72
C LEU A 39 -6.45 -15.09 14.51
N LEU A 40 -6.03 -14.01 13.85
CA LEU A 40 -5.90 -12.67 14.43
C LEU A 40 -7.27 -12.08 14.82
N ALA A 41 -8.29 -12.20 13.97
CA ALA A 41 -9.63 -11.73 14.28
C ALA A 41 -10.22 -12.43 15.51
N VAL A 42 -9.96 -13.74 15.67
CA VAL A 42 -10.35 -14.52 16.86
C VAL A 42 -9.56 -14.10 18.11
N ALA A 43 -8.30 -13.70 17.96
CA ALA A 43 -7.49 -13.15 19.07
C ALA A 43 -7.93 -11.74 19.51
N CYS A 44 -8.43 -10.92 18.59
CA CYS A 44 -8.95 -9.57 18.84
C CYS A 44 -10.33 -9.55 19.53
N MET A 45 -11.10 -10.65 19.53
CA MET A 45 -12.46 -10.72 20.11
C MET A 45 -12.51 -10.77 21.66
N GLY A 46 -11.39 -10.57 22.37
CA GLY A 46 -11.40 -10.17 23.79
C GLY A 46 -11.92 -11.19 24.82
N SER A 47 -12.38 -12.38 24.45
CA SER A 47 -12.72 -13.42 25.44
C SER A 47 -11.46 -14.19 25.87
N SER A 48 -11.33 -14.46 27.18
CA SER A 48 -10.20 -15.23 27.72
C SER A 48 -10.02 -16.61 27.04
N GLY A 49 -11.11 -17.16 26.49
CA GLY A 49 -11.10 -18.41 25.72
C GLY A 49 -10.43 -18.30 24.34
N GLY A 50 -10.47 -17.13 23.69
CA GLY A 50 -9.84 -16.91 22.38
C GLY A 50 -8.31 -16.93 22.45
N ARG A 51 -7.75 -16.34 23.52
CA ARG A 51 -6.31 -16.39 23.82
C ARG A 51 -5.82 -17.81 24.09
N GLN A 52 -6.58 -18.58 24.88
CA GLN A 52 -6.23 -19.96 25.22
C GLN A 52 -6.27 -20.89 23.99
N MET A 53 -7.24 -20.69 23.08
CA MET A 53 -7.32 -21.45 21.84
C MET A 53 -6.20 -21.12 20.85
N ALA A 54 -5.83 -19.84 20.70
CA ALA A 54 -4.72 -19.41 19.86
C ALA A 54 -3.37 -19.94 20.39
N GLN A 55 -3.15 -19.86 21.70
CA GLN A 55 -1.96 -20.42 22.35
C GLN A 55 -1.87 -21.94 22.18
N THR A 56 -2.99 -22.67 22.27
CA THR A 56 -3.02 -24.12 22.08
C THR A 56 -2.75 -24.51 20.61
N ALA A 57 -3.26 -23.72 19.65
CA ALA A 57 -3.02 -23.96 18.23
C ALA A 57 -1.55 -23.70 17.83
N VAL A 58 -0.94 -22.64 18.35
CA VAL A 58 0.48 -22.32 18.14
C VAL A 58 1.38 -23.37 18.81
N ALA A 59 1.03 -23.82 20.02
CA ALA A 59 1.76 -24.89 20.72
C ALA A 59 1.67 -26.24 19.97
N GLN A 60 0.51 -26.56 19.39
CA GLN A 60 0.34 -27.78 18.58
C GLN A 60 1.09 -27.69 17.24
N ALA A 61 1.16 -26.51 16.63
CA ALA A 61 1.93 -26.28 15.41
C ALA A 61 3.45 -26.36 15.65
N THR A 62 3.94 -25.86 16.79
CA THR A 62 5.36 -25.97 17.18
C THR A 62 5.75 -27.41 17.54
N VAL A 63 4.85 -28.17 18.18
CA VAL A 63 5.09 -29.61 18.46
C VAL A 63 5.04 -30.45 17.17
N ALA A 64 4.16 -30.12 16.22
CA ALA A 64 4.08 -30.81 14.93
C ALA A 64 5.29 -30.51 14.00
N ALA A 65 5.97 -29.37 14.18
CA ALA A 65 7.16 -28.97 13.44
C ALA A 65 8.48 -29.51 14.03
N ALA A 66 8.45 -30.13 15.21
CA ALA A 66 9.62 -30.73 15.85
C ALA A 66 9.96 -32.10 15.25
N GLY A 67 10.47 -32.11 14.01
CA GLY A 67 11.18 -33.25 13.44
C GLY A 67 12.65 -33.28 13.90
N PRO A 68 13.32 -34.46 13.91
CA PRO A 68 14.69 -34.57 14.40
C PRO A 68 15.66 -34.08 13.33
N GLY A 69 16.08 -32.82 13.41
CA GLY A 69 17.05 -32.23 12.49
C GLY A 69 17.81 -31.04 13.12
N PRO A 70 19.16 -30.97 13.03
CA PRO A 70 19.96 -29.88 13.58
C PRO A 70 19.66 -28.50 12.96
N TRP A 71 19.04 -28.48 11.77
CA TRP A 71 18.73 -27.27 11.01
C TRP A 71 17.63 -26.41 11.66
N CYS A 72 16.71 -27.00 12.45
CA CYS A 72 15.64 -26.22 13.10
C CYS A 72 16.10 -25.47 14.36
N ALA A 73 17.22 -25.85 14.98
CA ALA A 73 17.65 -25.25 16.24
C ALA A 73 18.21 -23.83 16.08
N GLU A 74 18.92 -23.56 14.98
CA GLU A 74 19.44 -22.22 14.67
C GLU A 74 18.33 -21.26 14.19
N GLU A 75 17.37 -21.73 13.38
CA GLU A 75 16.19 -20.92 13.03
C GLU A 75 15.35 -20.60 14.27
N LEU A 76 15.10 -21.57 15.17
CA LEU A 76 14.36 -21.33 16.41
C LEU A 76 15.04 -20.31 17.35
N LEU A 77 16.37 -20.26 17.35
CA LEU A 77 17.15 -19.30 18.13
C LEU A 77 17.04 -17.86 17.58
N GLY A 78 16.90 -17.70 16.26
CA GLY A 78 16.62 -16.40 15.63
C GLY A 78 15.20 -15.89 15.87
N PHE A 79 14.22 -16.78 16.04
CA PHE A 79 12.83 -16.43 16.35
C PHE A 79 12.57 -16.17 17.84
N ARG A 80 13.49 -16.51 18.75
CA ARG A 80 13.33 -16.32 20.20
C ARG A 80 13.14 -14.85 20.62
N PRO A 81 13.95 -13.89 20.14
CA PRO A 81 13.75 -12.47 20.44
C PRO A 81 12.42 -11.94 19.88
N LEU A 82 12.04 -12.39 18.67
CA LEU A 82 10.76 -12.05 18.05
C LEU A 82 9.58 -12.63 18.86
N ALA A 83 9.71 -13.86 19.35
CA ALA A 83 8.70 -14.51 20.15
C ALA A 83 8.56 -13.88 21.55
N GLU A 84 9.67 -13.51 22.20
CA GLU A 84 9.66 -12.78 23.48
C GLU A 84 9.09 -11.35 23.31
N MET A 85 9.42 -10.67 22.20
CA MET A 85 8.85 -9.37 21.84
C MET A 85 7.35 -9.44 21.57
N LEU A 86 6.88 -10.49 20.88
CA LEU A 86 5.46 -10.79 20.66
C LEU A 86 4.76 -11.40 21.90
N SER A 87 5.48 -11.64 22.99
CA SER A 87 4.93 -12.19 24.25
C SER A 87 4.89 -11.15 25.38
N GLY A 88 5.49 -9.97 25.20
CA GLY A 88 5.54 -8.89 26.18
C GLY A 88 4.29 -8.00 26.20
N ASP A 89 4.23 -7.09 27.19
CA ASP A 89 3.12 -6.15 27.50
C ASP A 89 2.79 -5.09 26.40
N GLY A 90 3.22 -5.32 25.15
CA GLY A 90 2.92 -4.50 23.97
C GLY A 90 2.76 -5.31 22.68
N ALA A 91 2.64 -6.65 22.79
CA ALA A 91 2.43 -7.53 21.65
C ALA A 91 1.16 -7.20 20.86
N ASP A 92 0.12 -6.70 21.53
CA ASP A 92 -1.12 -6.26 20.89
C ASP A 92 -0.90 -5.07 19.97
N VAL A 93 -0.04 -4.11 20.35
CA VAL A 93 0.34 -2.97 19.50
C VAL A 93 1.08 -3.45 18.25
N TRP A 94 2.10 -4.30 18.41
CA TRP A 94 2.83 -4.86 17.26
C TRP A 94 1.92 -5.61 16.29
N ILE A 95 1.07 -6.50 16.83
CA ILE A 95 0.14 -7.29 16.03
C ILE A 95 -0.87 -6.39 15.32
N CYS A 96 -1.46 -5.41 16.01
CA CYS A 96 -2.45 -4.51 15.40
C CYS A 96 -1.82 -3.60 14.35
N SER A 97 -0.62 -3.06 14.58
CA SER A 97 0.11 -2.23 13.61
C SER A 97 0.47 -3.01 12.35
N LEU A 98 1.00 -4.24 12.49
CA LEU A 98 1.32 -5.09 11.35
C LEU A 98 0.07 -5.52 10.59
N ALA A 99 -1.00 -5.87 11.32
CA ALA A 99 -2.27 -6.21 10.69
C ALA A 99 -2.88 -5.02 9.94
N GLY A 100 -2.81 -3.82 10.51
CA GLY A 100 -3.26 -2.58 9.87
C GLY A 100 -2.45 -2.27 8.62
N ALA A 101 -1.11 -2.31 8.70
CA ALA A 101 -0.23 -2.09 7.55
C ALA A 101 -0.48 -3.10 6.42
N VAL A 102 -0.67 -4.38 6.76
CA VAL A 102 -1.04 -5.41 5.78
C VAL A 102 -2.43 -5.13 5.20
N ALA A 103 -3.41 -4.72 6.00
CA ALA A 103 -4.76 -4.42 5.52
C ALA A 103 -4.77 -3.25 4.52
N VAL A 104 -4.01 -2.18 4.81
CA VAL A 104 -3.80 -1.05 3.91
C VAL A 104 -3.11 -1.52 2.63
N GLY A 105 -1.98 -2.21 2.73
CA GLY A 105 -1.24 -2.67 1.55
C GLY A 105 -1.99 -3.70 0.68
N LEU A 106 -2.89 -4.49 1.25
CA LEU A 106 -3.76 -5.39 0.48
C LEU A 106 -4.82 -4.65 -0.35
N SER A 107 -5.05 -3.35 -0.10
CA SER A 107 -5.94 -2.55 -0.93
C SER A 107 -5.42 -2.37 -2.36
N GLY A 108 -4.11 -2.50 -2.61
CA GLY A 108 -3.53 -2.60 -3.96
C GLY A 108 -4.00 -3.82 -4.78
N ILE A 109 -4.68 -4.80 -4.16
CA ILE A 109 -5.32 -5.90 -4.89
C ILE A 109 -6.76 -5.52 -5.29
N PHE A 110 -7.37 -4.55 -4.62
CA PHE A 110 -8.74 -4.11 -4.88
C PHE A 110 -9.03 -3.73 -6.34
N PRO A 111 -8.11 -3.08 -7.09
CA PRO A 111 -8.35 -2.79 -8.51
C PRO A 111 -8.65 -4.03 -9.37
N LEU A 112 -8.17 -5.23 -9.01
CA LEU A 112 -8.52 -6.47 -9.72
C LEU A 112 -10.00 -6.84 -9.62
N LEU A 113 -10.70 -6.38 -8.59
CA LEU A 113 -12.12 -6.62 -8.37
C LEU A 113 -12.99 -5.65 -9.19
N VAL A 114 -12.50 -4.42 -9.39
CA VAL A 114 -13.23 -3.36 -10.08
C VAL A 114 -12.94 -3.37 -11.58
N ILE A 115 -11.70 -3.69 -11.98
CA ILE A 115 -11.26 -3.65 -13.38
C ILE A 115 -11.45 -5.02 -14.04
N PRO A 116 -12.33 -5.12 -15.08
CA PRO A 116 -12.68 -6.39 -15.69
C PRO A 116 -11.50 -7.12 -16.35
N ILE A 117 -11.62 -8.44 -16.47
CA ILE A 117 -10.54 -9.37 -16.87
C ILE A 117 -10.00 -9.08 -18.27
N GLU A 118 -10.83 -8.54 -19.16
CA GLU A 118 -10.42 -8.22 -20.53
C GLU A 118 -9.53 -6.97 -20.61
N ALA A 119 -9.35 -6.20 -19.54
CA ALA A 119 -8.70 -4.88 -19.59
C ALA A 119 -7.35 -4.91 -20.33
N GLY A 120 -6.39 -5.76 -19.98
CA GLY A 120 -5.08 -5.79 -20.62
C GLY A 120 -5.09 -6.09 -22.13
N ALA A 121 -6.00 -6.96 -22.59
CA ALA A 121 -6.15 -7.27 -24.02
C ALA A 121 -7.02 -6.24 -24.75
N ALA A 122 -8.02 -5.67 -24.06
CA ALA A 122 -8.92 -4.65 -24.57
C ALA A 122 -8.21 -3.30 -24.76
N LEU A 123 -7.13 -3.00 -24.03
CA LEU A 123 -6.33 -1.77 -24.20
C LEU A 123 -5.71 -1.63 -25.59
N LYS A 124 -5.51 -2.74 -26.32
CA LYS A 124 -5.05 -2.72 -27.72
C LYS A 124 -6.14 -2.29 -28.70
N THR A 125 -7.39 -2.18 -28.25
CA THR A 125 -8.50 -1.65 -29.05
C THR A 125 -8.66 -0.15 -28.81
N GLU A 126 -9.13 0.57 -29.81
CA GLU A 126 -9.40 2.01 -29.72
C GLU A 126 -10.36 2.35 -28.57
N ALA A 127 -11.41 1.54 -28.38
CA ALA A 127 -12.35 1.69 -27.27
C ALA A 127 -11.71 1.45 -25.89
N GLY A 128 -10.78 0.51 -25.78
CA GLY A 128 -10.06 0.25 -24.53
C GLY A 128 -9.06 1.36 -24.19
N SER A 129 -8.34 1.87 -25.19
CA SER A 129 -7.45 3.03 -25.03
C SER A 129 -8.22 4.25 -24.53
N GLN A 130 -9.40 4.54 -25.10
CA GLN A 130 -10.24 5.63 -24.62
C GLN A 130 -10.76 5.41 -23.20
N LYS A 131 -11.16 4.18 -22.85
CA LYS A 131 -11.54 3.85 -21.47
C LYS A 131 -10.38 4.03 -20.49
N LEU A 132 -9.16 3.71 -20.90
CA LEU A 132 -7.96 3.92 -20.09
C LEU A 132 -7.68 5.40 -19.88
N LYS A 133 -7.72 6.22 -20.93
CA LYS A 133 -7.54 7.68 -20.81
C LYS A 133 -8.53 8.29 -19.82
N ARG A 134 -9.80 7.86 -19.86
CA ARG A 134 -10.82 8.28 -18.87
C ARG A 134 -10.47 7.85 -17.44
N LEU A 135 -10.04 6.60 -17.24
CA LEU A 135 -9.60 6.12 -15.93
C LEU A 135 -8.37 6.88 -15.42
N LEU A 136 -7.45 7.19 -16.34
CA LEU A 136 -6.23 7.94 -16.07
C LEU A 136 -6.51 9.40 -15.70
N SER A 137 -7.52 10.03 -16.30
CA SER A 137 -7.96 11.36 -15.87
C SER A 137 -8.47 11.37 -14.44
N PHE A 138 -9.30 10.37 -14.07
CA PHE A 138 -9.72 10.17 -12.68
C PHE A 138 -8.52 9.92 -11.75
N ALA A 139 -7.57 9.08 -12.19
CA ALA A 139 -6.34 8.76 -11.45
C ALA A 139 -5.50 10.01 -11.16
N ILE A 140 -5.25 10.85 -12.17
CA ILE A 140 -4.53 12.12 -12.00
C ILE A 140 -5.26 13.05 -11.04
N GLY A 141 -6.59 13.12 -11.16
CA GLY A 141 -7.41 13.90 -10.23
C GLY A 141 -7.26 13.43 -8.79
N GLY A 142 -7.30 12.11 -8.57
CA GLY A 142 -7.04 11.50 -7.27
C GLY A 142 -5.63 11.79 -6.77
N LEU A 143 -4.60 11.58 -7.59
CA LEU A 143 -3.20 11.80 -7.24
C LEU A 143 -2.90 13.26 -6.89
N LEU A 144 -3.43 14.21 -7.65
CA LEU A 144 -3.32 15.64 -7.34
C LEU A 144 -4.11 16.02 -6.10
N GLY A 145 -5.31 15.45 -5.92
CA GLY A 145 -6.12 15.62 -4.73
C GLY A 145 -5.40 15.13 -3.47
N ASP A 146 -4.77 13.96 -3.53
CA ASP A 146 -3.98 13.38 -2.46
C ASP A 146 -2.81 14.29 -2.06
N VAL A 147 -1.99 14.70 -3.04
CA VAL A 147 -0.85 15.60 -2.78
C VAL A 147 -1.31 16.90 -2.11
N PHE A 148 -2.29 17.59 -2.68
CA PHE A 148 -2.63 18.95 -2.24
C PHE A 148 -3.58 19.01 -1.05
N LEU A 149 -4.44 18.00 -0.86
CA LEU A 149 -5.47 18.01 0.17
C LEU A 149 -5.14 17.06 1.33
N HIS A 150 -4.16 16.17 1.18
CA HIS A 150 -3.79 15.23 2.23
C HIS A 150 -2.30 15.31 2.58
N LEU A 151 -1.38 14.93 1.68
CA LEU A 151 0.05 14.78 2.00
C LEU A 151 0.72 16.10 2.42
N LEU A 152 0.49 17.18 1.66
CA LEU A 152 1.09 18.48 1.98
C LEU A 152 0.50 19.12 3.24
N PRO A 153 -0.84 19.19 3.43
CA PRO A 153 -1.42 19.65 4.69
C PRO A 153 -0.92 18.88 5.90
N GLU A 154 -0.84 17.55 5.82
CA GLU A 154 -0.34 16.70 6.90
C GLU A 154 1.13 17.00 7.23
N ALA A 155 1.99 17.11 6.21
CA ALA A 155 3.40 17.47 6.38
C ALA A 155 3.59 18.83 7.06
N TRP A 156 2.69 19.79 6.79
CA TRP A 156 2.71 21.11 7.44
C TRP A 156 2.14 21.09 8.86
N ALA A 157 1.15 20.24 9.12
CA ALA A 157 0.48 20.14 10.42
C ALA A 157 1.34 19.48 11.50
N GLN A 158 2.24 18.55 11.13
CA GLN A 158 3.07 17.79 12.07
C GLN A 158 4.21 18.59 12.74
N THR A 159 4.06 19.90 12.95
CA THR A 159 5.09 20.73 13.60
C THR A 159 4.62 21.52 14.80
N CYS A 160 5.09 21.10 15.98
CA CYS A 160 5.18 21.93 17.17
C CYS A 160 6.53 22.66 17.19
N THR A 161 6.60 23.92 16.76
CA THR A 161 7.77 24.78 17.06
C THR A 161 7.36 26.19 17.49
N PRO A 162 8.19 26.89 18.30
CA PRO A 162 7.86 28.19 18.91
C PRO A 162 7.64 29.30 17.87
N GLU A 163 6.85 30.30 18.24
CA GLU A 163 6.52 31.48 17.45
C GLU A 163 7.77 32.12 16.81
N GLY A 164 7.93 31.97 15.49
CA GLY A 164 9.06 32.52 14.71
C GLY A 164 9.73 31.53 13.74
N ALA A 165 9.54 30.22 13.90
CA ALA A 165 10.13 29.19 13.03
C ALA A 165 9.29 28.85 11.77
N HIS A 166 8.07 29.38 11.66
CA HIS A 166 7.11 29.00 10.61
C HIS A 166 7.62 29.27 9.18
N GLU A 167 8.26 30.42 8.91
CA GLU A 167 8.73 30.72 7.54
C GLU A 167 9.87 29.81 7.08
N GLN A 168 10.79 29.45 7.97
CA GLN A 168 11.86 28.51 7.62
C GLN A 168 11.32 27.10 7.37
N HIS A 169 10.24 26.73 8.05
CA HIS A 169 9.60 25.43 7.92
C HIS A 169 8.86 25.26 6.58
N TYR A 170 7.98 26.18 6.19
CA TYR A 170 7.31 26.09 4.88
C TYR A 170 8.33 26.08 3.73
N ARG A 171 9.42 26.83 3.89
CA ARG A 171 10.54 26.78 2.95
C ARG A 171 11.22 25.40 2.93
N SER A 172 11.50 24.79 4.08
CA SER A 172 12.10 23.45 4.11
C SER A 172 11.17 22.39 3.52
N GLN A 173 9.87 22.48 3.79
CA GLN A 173 8.85 21.59 3.23
C GLN A 173 8.80 21.72 1.70
N GLY A 174 8.71 22.95 1.19
CA GLY A 174 8.78 23.22 -0.24
C GLY A 174 10.08 22.72 -0.90
N LEU A 175 11.22 22.81 -0.20
CA LEU A 175 12.49 22.25 -0.68
C LEU A 175 12.46 20.73 -0.78
N TRP A 176 11.81 20.02 0.16
CA TRP A 176 11.63 18.58 0.07
C TRP A 176 10.72 18.17 -1.09
N VAL A 177 9.64 18.91 -1.35
CA VAL A 177 8.79 18.72 -2.55
C VAL A 177 9.61 18.89 -3.82
N LEU A 178 10.39 19.97 -3.92
CA LEU A 178 11.28 20.19 -5.07
C LEU A 178 12.32 19.07 -5.21
N LEU A 179 12.91 18.63 -4.11
CA LEU A 179 13.89 17.54 -4.14
C LEU A 179 13.25 16.23 -4.62
N GLY A 180 12.03 15.92 -4.18
CA GLY A 180 11.28 14.75 -4.67
C GLY A 180 11.04 14.80 -6.17
N LEU A 181 10.50 15.92 -6.65
CA LEU A 181 10.25 16.16 -8.08
C LEU A 181 11.53 16.05 -8.90
N LEU A 182 12.61 16.70 -8.46
CA LEU A 182 13.91 16.64 -9.14
C LEU A 182 14.53 15.25 -9.09
N SER A 183 14.36 14.52 -8.00
CA SER A 183 14.87 13.15 -7.87
C SER A 183 14.19 12.22 -8.87
N PHE A 184 12.87 12.31 -9.01
CA PHE A 184 12.13 11.52 -10.00
C PHE A 184 12.52 11.88 -11.44
N LEU A 185 12.70 13.17 -11.73
CA LEU A 185 13.23 13.64 -13.01
C LEU A 185 14.64 13.09 -13.28
N LEU A 186 15.52 13.11 -12.28
CA LEU A 186 16.89 12.58 -12.41
C LEU A 186 16.88 11.07 -12.60
N LEU A 187 16.03 10.33 -11.89
CA LEU A 187 15.89 8.89 -12.06
C LEU A 187 15.40 8.56 -13.46
N GLU A 188 14.38 9.25 -13.98
CA GLU A 188 13.94 9.08 -15.36
C GLU A 188 15.07 9.36 -16.36
N LYS A 189 15.88 10.40 -16.10
CA LYS A 189 16.99 10.79 -16.97
C LYS A 189 18.22 9.87 -16.88
N MET A 190 18.44 9.21 -15.74
CA MET A 190 19.55 8.28 -15.52
C MET A 190 19.25 6.88 -16.07
N PHE A 191 17.97 6.52 -16.13
CA PHE A 191 17.48 5.27 -16.71
C PHE A 191 16.57 5.56 -17.91
N PRO A 192 17.08 6.24 -18.96
CA PRO A 192 16.35 6.34 -20.20
C PRO A 192 16.29 4.93 -20.80
N ASP A 193 15.13 4.54 -21.31
CA ASP A 193 14.97 3.23 -21.93
C ASP A 193 15.93 3.09 -23.13
N GLU A 194 16.93 2.21 -22.99
CA GLU A 194 17.83 1.86 -24.08
C GLU A 194 17.08 0.94 -25.08
N ASP A 195 17.12 1.33 -26.36
CA ASP A 195 16.86 0.50 -27.55
C ASP A 195 15.42 0.24 -28.06
N THR A 196 14.47 1.17 -27.94
CA THR A 196 13.31 1.19 -28.88
C THR A 196 12.95 2.57 -29.41
N PRO A 197 12.88 2.80 -30.74
CA PRO A 197 12.37 4.04 -31.30
C PRO A 197 10.83 3.97 -31.32
N ASN A 198 10.14 4.22 -30.19
CA ASN A 198 8.68 4.43 -30.12
C ASN A 198 8.23 4.98 -28.74
N GLU A 199 7.09 5.68 -28.70
CA GLU A 199 6.39 6.21 -27.50
C GLU A 199 6.20 5.21 -26.35
N THR A 200 6.30 3.91 -26.61
CA THR A 200 6.09 2.86 -25.62
C THR A 200 7.13 2.81 -24.51
N ALA A 201 8.32 3.38 -24.73
CA ALA A 201 9.45 3.32 -23.80
C ALA A 201 9.34 4.33 -22.64
N THR A 202 9.04 5.60 -22.93
CA THR A 202 8.82 6.61 -21.87
C THR A 202 7.65 6.22 -20.95
N VAL A 203 6.68 5.50 -21.51
CA VAL A 203 5.51 4.97 -20.80
C VAL A 203 5.87 3.83 -19.84
N THR A 204 6.89 3.01 -20.14
CA THR A 204 7.37 1.95 -19.23
C THR A 204 8.12 2.49 -18.02
N THR A 205 9.01 3.47 -18.20
CA THR A 205 9.74 4.12 -17.09
C THR A 205 8.78 4.79 -16.10
N SER A 206 7.74 5.45 -16.61
CA SER A 206 6.68 6.04 -15.79
C SER A 206 6.02 5.02 -14.85
N GLY A 207 5.78 3.79 -15.32
CA GLY A 207 5.22 2.72 -14.50
C GLY A 207 6.12 2.32 -13.32
N TYR A 208 7.43 2.23 -13.53
CA TYR A 208 8.38 1.92 -12.46
C TYR A 208 8.55 3.07 -11.46
N LEU A 209 8.57 4.32 -11.93
CA LEU A 209 8.57 5.49 -11.05
C LEU A 209 7.30 5.52 -10.20
N ASN A 210 6.15 5.17 -10.77
CA ASN A 210 4.90 5.04 -10.03
C ASN A 210 5.00 4.00 -8.90
N LEU A 211 5.56 2.82 -9.18
CA LEU A 211 5.79 1.79 -8.16
C LEU A 211 6.74 2.25 -7.05
N LEU A 212 7.77 3.03 -7.41
CA LEU A 212 8.68 3.60 -6.43
C LEU A 212 7.94 4.59 -5.52
N ALA A 213 7.16 5.51 -6.09
CA ALA A 213 6.38 6.47 -5.32
C ALA A 213 5.36 5.77 -4.40
N ASN A 214 4.60 4.80 -4.94
CA ASN A 214 3.66 3.97 -4.19
C ASN A 214 4.38 3.20 -3.05
N CYS A 215 5.58 2.67 -3.27
CA CYS A 215 6.35 2.00 -2.20
C CYS A 215 6.71 2.95 -1.04
N ILE A 216 7.11 4.18 -1.35
CA ILE A 216 7.43 5.21 -0.34
C ILE A 216 6.16 5.65 0.40
N ASP A 217 5.06 5.81 -0.33
CA ASP A 217 3.77 6.19 0.24
C ASP A 217 3.20 5.11 1.17
N ASN A 218 3.24 3.86 0.73
CA ASN A 218 2.92 2.70 1.57
C ASN A 218 3.79 2.67 2.83
N PHE A 219 5.09 2.97 2.72
CA PHE A 219 5.97 3.09 3.88
C PHE A 219 5.51 4.17 4.87
N THR A 220 5.08 5.35 4.39
CA THR A 220 4.51 6.39 5.26
C THR A 220 3.18 5.98 5.89
N HIS A 221 2.32 5.26 5.18
CA HIS A 221 1.12 4.66 5.77
C HIS A 221 1.46 3.67 6.88
N GLY A 222 2.49 2.84 6.67
CA GLY A 222 3.05 1.97 7.71
C GLY A 222 3.47 2.73 8.97
N LEU A 223 4.21 3.83 8.80
CA LEU A 223 4.62 4.70 9.90
C LEU A 223 3.42 5.28 10.65
N ALA A 224 2.43 5.81 9.93
CA ALA A 224 1.24 6.44 10.50
C ALA A 224 0.36 5.42 11.26
N VAL A 225 0.13 4.24 10.68
CA VAL A 225 -0.62 3.14 11.33
C VAL A 225 0.11 2.70 12.61
N ALA A 226 1.41 2.47 12.55
CA ALA A 226 2.15 2.05 13.74
C ALA A 226 2.24 3.14 14.81
N GLY A 227 2.50 4.39 14.41
CA GLY A 227 2.54 5.55 15.30
C GLY A 227 1.22 5.77 16.03
N SER A 228 0.08 5.63 15.33
CA SER A 228 -1.25 5.76 15.91
C SER A 228 -1.59 4.64 16.91
N PHE A 229 -1.16 3.39 16.68
CA PHE A 229 -1.31 2.31 17.66
C PHE A 229 -0.39 2.47 18.88
N LEU A 230 0.77 3.12 18.74
CA LEU A 230 1.61 3.52 19.87
C LEU A 230 0.94 4.59 20.75
N VAL A 231 0.07 5.44 20.17
CA VAL A 231 -0.77 6.38 20.93
C VAL A 231 -1.88 5.64 21.67
N SER A 232 -2.76 4.96 20.93
CA SER A 232 -3.83 4.14 21.51
C SER A 232 -4.47 3.24 20.47
N ARG A 233 -5.08 2.14 20.92
CA ARG A 233 -5.83 1.22 20.04
C ARG A 233 -6.95 1.91 19.24
N LYS A 234 -7.66 2.86 19.87
CA LYS A 234 -8.76 3.57 19.19
C LYS A 234 -8.23 4.42 18.04
N VAL A 235 -7.16 5.18 18.30
CA VAL A 235 -6.53 6.04 17.29
C VAL A 235 -5.93 5.18 16.17
N GLY A 236 -5.24 4.08 16.51
CA GLY A 236 -4.72 3.13 15.51
C GLY A 236 -5.78 2.56 14.56
N PHE A 237 -6.93 2.10 15.08
CA PHE A 237 -8.01 1.60 14.20
C PHE A 237 -8.63 2.69 13.34
N LEU A 238 -8.82 3.90 13.88
CA LEU A 238 -9.35 5.04 13.12
C LEU A 238 -8.38 5.45 12.01
N THR A 239 -7.09 5.61 12.32
CA THR A 239 -6.05 5.93 11.34
C THR A 239 -5.93 4.86 10.26
N THR A 240 -5.96 3.58 10.63
CA THR A 240 -5.93 2.49 9.64
C THR A 240 -7.13 2.55 8.69
N PHE A 241 -8.32 2.79 9.23
CA PHE A 241 -9.54 2.87 8.42
C PHE A 241 -9.54 4.11 7.51
N ALA A 242 -9.12 5.24 8.04
CA ALA A 242 -8.92 6.49 7.30
C ALA A 242 -7.99 6.29 6.10
N ILE A 243 -6.80 5.74 6.36
CA ILE A 243 -5.82 5.47 5.31
C ILE A 243 -6.39 4.52 4.26
N LEU A 244 -7.04 3.44 4.68
CA LEU A 244 -7.62 2.47 3.76
C LEU A 244 -8.68 3.09 2.84
N LEU A 245 -9.45 4.08 3.31
CA LEU A 245 -10.45 4.77 2.50
C LEU A 245 -9.84 5.60 1.37
N HIS A 246 -8.71 6.28 1.61
CA HIS A 246 -8.02 7.07 0.59
C HIS A 246 -7.07 6.24 -0.27
N GLU A 247 -6.58 5.10 0.24
CA GLU A 247 -5.71 4.19 -0.50
C GLU A 247 -6.45 3.50 -1.64
N ILE A 248 -7.73 3.16 -1.45
CA ILE A 248 -8.51 2.47 -2.50
C ILE A 248 -8.60 3.30 -3.80
N PRO A 249 -9.00 4.59 -3.77
CA PRO A 249 -8.94 5.44 -4.95
C PRO A 249 -7.53 5.58 -5.53
N HIS A 250 -6.52 5.71 -4.67
CA HIS A 250 -5.13 5.88 -5.06
C HIS A 250 -4.60 4.66 -5.81
N GLU A 251 -4.78 3.45 -5.26
CA GLU A 251 -4.35 2.19 -5.87
C GLU A 251 -5.06 1.89 -7.20
N VAL A 252 -6.33 2.30 -7.34
CA VAL A 252 -7.04 2.23 -8.63
C VAL A 252 -6.37 3.14 -9.67
N GLY A 253 -5.90 4.31 -9.25
CA GLY A 253 -5.17 5.24 -10.10
C GLY A 253 -3.81 4.69 -10.53
N ASP A 254 -3.04 4.19 -9.57
CA ASP A 254 -1.75 3.54 -9.80
C ASP A 254 -1.88 2.34 -10.73
N PHE A 255 -2.96 1.57 -10.57
CA PHE A 255 -3.22 0.42 -11.43
C PHE A 255 -3.46 0.86 -12.88
N ALA A 256 -4.15 1.99 -13.09
CA ALA A 256 -4.35 2.57 -14.41
C ALA A 256 -3.02 3.01 -15.03
N ILE A 257 -2.12 3.61 -14.25
CA ILE A 257 -0.78 4.01 -14.70
C ILE A 257 0.05 2.78 -15.09
N LEU A 258 -0.01 1.69 -14.32
CA LEU A 258 0.68 0.44 -14.65
C LEU A 258 0.15 -0.23 -15.92
N LEU A 259 -1.18 -0.27 -16.08
CA LEU A 259 -1.80 -0.77 -17.30
C LEU A 259 -1.38 0.06 -18.52
N ARG A 260 -1.29 1.39 -18.37
CA ARG A 260 -0.76 2.29 -19.40
C ARG A 260 0.70 1.96 -19.70
N ALA A 261 1.52 1.74 -18.67
CA ALA A 261 2.92 1.33 -18.76
C ALA A 261 3.13 -0.07 -19.40
N GLY A 262 2.07 -0.73 -19.87
CA GLY A 262 2.16 -2.01 -20.58
C GLY A 262 2.13 -3.25 -19.67
N PHE A 263 1.96 -3.07 -18.35
CA PHE A 263 1.80 -4.20 -17.44
C PHE A 263 0.43 -4.86 -17.69
N ASP A 264 0.40 -6.19 -17.71
CA ASP A 264 -0.88 -6.90 -17.60
C ASP A 264 -1.45 -6.75 -16.18
N ARG A 265 -2.76 -6.96 -16.03
CA ARG A 265 -3.46 -6.77 -14.75
C ARG A 265 -2.89 -7.60 -13.59
N TRP A 266 -2.40 -8.82 -13.85
CA TRP A 266 -1.84 -9.68 -12.82
C TRP A 266 -0.42 -9.25 -12.45
N SER A 267 0.35 -8.77 -13.43
CA SER A 267 1.64 -8.16 -13.21
C SER A 267 1.49 -6.86 -12.41
N ALA A 268 0.57 -5.97 -12.78
CA ALA A 268 0.26 -4.75 -12.04
C ALA A 268 -0.13 -5.05 -10.57
N ALA A 269 -1.06 -5.98 -10.34
CA ALA A 269 -1.47 -6.37 -8.99
C ALA A 269 -0.33 -7.00 -8.17
N ARG A 270 0.55 -7.78 -8.80
CA ARG A 270 1.73 -8.34 -8.12
C ARG A 270 2.71 -7.24 -7.72
N MET A 271 2.93 -6.26 -8.59
CA MET A 271 3.84 -5.15 -8.29
C MET A 271 3.29 -4.26 -7.17
N GLN A 272 1.99 -3.93 -7.17
CA GLN A 272 1.35 -3.22 -6.04
C GLN A 272 1.39 -4.05 -4.74
N PHE A 273 1.23 -5.37 -4.83
CA PHE A 273 1.43 -6.22 -3.66
C PHE A 273 2.89 -6.19 -3.14
N TYR A 274 3.88 -5.99 -4.01
CA TYR A 274 5.27 -5.82 -3.57
C TYR A 274 5.51 -4.43 -2.96
N THR A 275 4.88 -3.37 -3.46
CA THR A 275 4.99 -2.02 -2.85
C THR A 275 4.35 -1.98 -1.46
N ALA A 276 3.31 -2.78 -1.21
CA ALA A 276 2.71 -2.97 0.12
C ALA A 276 3.69 -3.47 1.20
N LEU A 277 4.79 -4.13 0.81
CA LEU A 277 5.86 -4.49 1.75
C LEU A 277 6.53 -3.24 2.35
N GLY A 278 6.55 -2.13 1.62
CA GLY A 278 6.96 -0.82 2.12
C GLY A 278 6.20 -0.42 3.38
N GLY A 279 4.88 -0.63 3.42
CA GLY A 279 4.06 -0.32 4.59
C GLY A 279 4.33 -1.21 5.80
N VAL A 280 4.62 -2.49 5.57
CA VAL A 280 5.07 -3.37 6.67
C VAL A 280 6.42 -2.90 7.22
N LEU A 281 7.36 -2.52 6.35
CA LEU A 281 8.66 -1.98 6.75
C LEU A 281 8.52 -0.66 7.52
N GLY A 282 7.62 0.23 7.08
CA GLY A 282 7.30 1.48 7.78
C GLY A 282 6.75 1.22 9.18
N ALA A 283 5.80 0.28 9.31
CA ALA A 283 5.26 -0.10 10.61
C ALA A 283 6.34 -0.66 11.54
N CYS A 284 7.18 -1.58 11.04
CA CYS A 284 8.32 -2.10 11.78
C CYS A 284 9.29 -0.99 12.21
N PHE A 285 9.58 -0.02 11.34
CA PHE A 285 10.46 1.10 11.65
C PHE A 285 9.90 1.96 12.80
N ALA A 286 8.64 2.36 12.72
CA ALA A 286 7.98 3.15 13.77
C ALA A 286 7.96 2.41 15.12
N LEU A 287 7.64 1.11 15.11
CA LEU A 287 7.64 0.28 16.32
C LEU A 287 9.05 0.09 16.90
N SER A 288 10.07 -0.08 16.05
CA SER A 288 11.47 -0.25 16.49
C SER A 288 12.06 1.06 17.03
N ALA A 289 11.64 2.21 16.49
CA ALA A 289 12.04 3.52 16.99
C ALA A 289 11.43 3.87 18.36
N GLN A 290 10.45 3.09 18.83
CA GLN A 290 9.73 3.18 20.13
C GLN A 290 9.39 4.60 20.61
N SER A 291 9.29 5.57 19.69
CA SER A 291 8.98 6.95 20.02
C SER A 291 8.21 7.59 18.88
N GLN A 292 7.06 8.17 19.23
CA GLN A 292 6.23 8.94 18.31
C GLN A 292 7.03 10.07 17.64
N ARG A 293 7.99 10.66 18.37
CA ARG A 293 8.94 11.64 17.82
C ARG A 293 9.79 11.11 16.66
N GLY A 294 10.12 9.82 16.66
CA GLY A 294 10.87 9.20 15.56
C GLY A 294 10.01 9.04 14.31
N ALA A 295 8.74 8.68 14.47
CA ALA A 295 7.79 8.60 13.36
C ALA A 295 7.48 9.99 12.79
N GLU A 296 7.17 10.97 13.64
CA GLU A 296 6.96 12.38 13.26
C GLU A 296 8.17 12.99 12.54
N GLY A 297 9.38 12.67 13.00
CA GLY A 297 10.62 13.12 12.35
C GLY A 297 10.85 12.53 10.96
N ALA A 298 10.40 11.29 10.72
CA ALA A 298 10.50 10.65 9.42
C ALA A 298 9.46 11.21 8.43
N THR A 299 8.20 11.32 8.85
CA THR A 299 7.11 11.86 8.02
C THR A 299 7.35 13.32 7.62
N ALA A 300 8.01 14.11 8.47
CA ALA A 300 8.32 15.53 8.22
C ALA A 300 9.10 15.82 6.93
N TRP A 301 9.87 14.87 6.40
CA TRP A 301 10.57 15.03 5.12
C TRP A 301 10.15 14.01 4.07
N ILE A 302 9.66 12.83 4.48
CA ILE A 302 9.22 11.80 3.53
C ILE A 302 7.94 12.25 2.81
N LEU A 303 6.91 12.71 3.55
CA LEU A 303 5.63 13.16 2.95
C LEU A 303 5.80 14.26 1.87
N PRO A 304 6.50 15.39 2.13
CA PRO A 304 6.72 16.40 1.11
C PRO A 304 7.58 15.87 -0.05
N PHE A 305 8.58 15.03 0.23
CA PHE A 305 9.40 14.42 -0.83
C PHE A 305 8.56 13.52 -1.75
N THR A 306 7.74 12.63 -1.19
CA THR A 306 6.82 11.76 -1.95
C THR A 306 5.82 12.58 -2.76
N SER A 307 5.28 13.65 -2.17
CA SER A 307 4.40 14.60 -2.86
C SER A 307 5.04 15.16 -4.13
N GLY A 308 6.33 15.49 -4.08
CA GLY A 308 7.09 15.93 -5.25
C GLY A 308 7.19 14.86 -6.35
N GLY A 309 7.39 13.59 -5.97
CA GLY A 309 7.41 12.46 -6.89
C GLY A 309 6.05 12.22 -7.55
N PHE A 310 4.97 12.24 -6.78
CA PHE A 310 3.61 12.12 -7.31
C PHE A 310 3.22 13.28 -8.23
N LEU A 311 3.63 14.51 -7.91
CA LEU A 311 3.46 15.66 -8.82
C LEU A 311 4.19 15.45 -10.14
N TYR A 312 5.40 14.90 -10.11
CA TYR A 312 6.15 14.58 -11.32
C TYR A 312 5.41 13.55 -12.18
N ILE A 313 4.99 12.44 -11.58
CA ILE A 313 4.22 11.40 -12.28
C ILE A 313 2.94 12.00 -12.89
N ALA A 314 2.13 12.68 -12.08
CA ALA A 314 0.87 13.26 -12.53
C ALA A 314 1.07 14.24 -13.70
N LEU A 315 1.92 15.25 -13.51
CA LEU A 315 2.00 16.40 -14.41
C LEU A 315 2.93 16.19 -15.60
N VAL A 316 3.99 15.40 -15.44
CA VAL A 316 5.00 15.20 -16.49
C VAL A 316 4.77 13.90 -17.23
N ASN A 317 4.48 12.80 -16.54
CA ASN A 317 4.35 11.51 -17.21
C ASN A 317 2.93 11.23 -17.73
N VAL A 318 1.88 11.81 -17.13
CA VAL A 318 0.50 11.37 -17.40
C VAL A 318 -0.37 12.45 -18.07
N VAL A 319 -0.35 13.70 -17.58
CA VAL A 319 -1.16 14.79 -18.15
C VAL A 319 -0.91 15.04 -19.64
N PRO A 320 0.33 15.00 -20.17
CA PRO A 320 0.57 15.25 -21.60
C PRO A 320 -0.28 14.37 -22.54
N ASP A 321 -0.41 13.06 -22.24
CA ASP A 321 -1.23 12.13 -23.03
C ASP A 321 -2.72 12.48 -23.07
N LEU A 322 -3.23 13.12 -22.01
CA LEU A 322 -4.62 13.59 -21.95
C LEU A 322 -4.80 14.85 -22.80
N LEU A 323 -3.78 15.70 -22.87
CA LEU A 323 -3.80 16.94 -23.67
C LEU A 323 -3.79 16.67 -25.18
N GLU A 324 -3.35 15.49 -25.61
CA GLU A 324 -3.38 15.05 -27.01
C GLU A 324 -4.77 14.61 -27.51
N GLU A 325 -5.80 14.58 -26.65
CA GLU A 325 -7.15 14.21 -27.05
C GLU A 325 -7.78 15.24 -28.00
N THR A 326 -8.12 14.80 -29.22
CA THR A 326 -8.64 15.67 -30.28
C THR A 326 -10.17 15.79 -30.25
N ASN A 327 -10.87 14.82 -29.64
CA ASN A 327 -12.32 14.85 -29.55
C ASN A 327 -12.78 15.74 -28.37
N PRO A 328 -13.52 16.83 -28.62
CA PRO A 328 -13.91 17.77 -27.57
C PRO A 328 -14.83 17.16 -26.51
N ARG A 329 -15.63 16.14 -26.87
CA ARG A 329 -16.48 15.45 -25.89
C ARG A 329 -15.67 14.59 -24.94
N GLU A 330 -14.69 13.86 -25.48
CA GLU A 330 -13.79 13.03 -24.66
C GLU A 330 -12.90 13.91 -23.79
N SER A 331 -12.37 15.01 -24.33
CA SER A 331 -11.61 16.01 -23.56
C SER A 331 -12.43 16.57 -22.39
N LEU A 332 -13.70 16.93 -22.61
CA LEU A 332 -14.59 17.38 -21.53
C LEU A 332 -14.82 16.28 -20.49
N LEU A 333 -15.04 15.03 -20.92
CA LEU A 333 -15.21 13.89 -20.01
C LEU A 333 -13.95 13.64 -19.17
N GLN A 334 -12.76 13.73 -19.77
CA GLN A 334 -11.49 13.61 -19.08
C GLN A 334 -11.33 14.69 -18.00
N ILE A 335 -11.63 15.96 -18.32
CA ILE A 335 -11.59 17.05 -17.33
C ILE A 335 -12.60 16.80 -16.20
N LEU A 336 -13.83 16.39 -16.51
CA LEU A 336 -14.84 16.09 -15.50
C LEU A 336 -14.42 14.93 -14.59
N LEU A 337 -13.78 13.89 -15.14
CA LEU A 337 -13.25 12.77 -14.39
C LEU A 337 -12.07 13.17 -13.50
N LEU A 338 -11.19 14.06 -13.98
CA LEU A 338 -10.12 14.65 -13.18
C LEU A 338 -10.70 15.47 -12.01
N CYS A 339 -11.67 16.34 -12.25
CA CYS A 339 -12.37 17.05 -11.18
C CYS A 339 -13.09 16.09 -10.22
N CYS A 340 -13.66 15.01 -10.73
CA CYS A 340 -14.29 13.97 -9.91
C CYS A 340 -13.26 13.28 -8.99
N GLY A 341 -12.06 12.96 -9.50
CA GLY A 341 -10.98 12.39 -8.69
C GLY A 341 -10.57 13.33 -7.55
N ILE A 342 -10.38 14.62 -7.85
CA ILE A 342 -10.09 15.64 -6.84
C ILE A 342 -11.22 15.73 -5.82
N ALA A 343 -12.48 15.74 -6.27
CA ALA A 343 -13.64 15.82 -5.39
C ALA A 343 -13.76 14.62 -4.46
N VAL A 344 -13.46 13.40 -4.95
CA VAL A 344 -13.41 12.19 -4.10
C VAL A 344 -12.37 12.37 -3.00
N MET A 345 -11.15 12.81 -3.33
CA MET A 345 -10.11 13.03 -2.32
C MET A 345 -10.49 14.14 -1.33
N ALA A 346 -11.09 15.23 -1.81
CA ALA A 346 -11.58 16.30 -0.94
C ALA A 346 -12.66 15.82 0.04
N ILE A 347 -13.60 15.01 -0.42
CA ILE A 347 -14.63 14.42 0.44
C ILE A 347 -13.99 13.46 1.45
N LEU A 348 -13.04 12.64 1.03
CA LEU A 348 -12.36 11.71 1.91
C LEU A 348 -11.57 12.42 3.01
N SER A 349 -10.82 13.48 2.69
CA SER A 349 -10.16 14.31 3.70
C SER A 349 -11.18 14.86 4.71
N VAL A 350 -12.28 15.46 4.27
CA VAL A 350 -13.31 16.01 5.19
C VAL A 350 -14.00 14.94 6.04
N VAL A 351 -14.11 13.70 5.55
CA VAL A 351 -14.73 12.59 6.30
C VAL A 351 -13.77 11.97 7.31
N VAL A 352 -12.48 12.02 7.02
CA VAL A 352 -11.40 11.42 7.82
C VAL A 352 -10.92 12.38 8.92
N ASP A 353 -10.91 13.68 8.65
CA ASP A 353 -10.54 14.76 9.58
C ASP A 353 -11.65 15.08 10.61
#